data_AF-A0A1P8EF41-F1
#
_entry.id   AF-A0A1P8EF41-F1
#
_cell.length_a   1.000
_cell.length_b   1.000
_cell.length_c   1.000
_cell.angle_alpha   90.00
_cell.angle_beta   90.00
_cell.angle_gamma   90.00
#
_symmetry.space_group_name_H-M   'P 1'
#
loop_
_entity.id
_entity.type
_entity.pdbx_description
1 polymer ?
#
loop_
_entity_poly.entity_id
_entity_poly.type
_entity_poly.pdbx_seq_one_letter_code
_entity_poly.pdbx_strand_id
1 'polypeptide(L)' 'MIEKIKSDYVLVPAELSHEAALKRASEQYEECSDNFKNLHRGCGESEFNRLKIRWIESRAVQLQEQYRAMIKVVGRAE' A
#
# COMPACT_ATOMS: atom_id res chain seq x y z
N MET A 1 -13.56 30.07 -6.66
CA MET A 1 -12.53 30.94 -6.07
C MET A 1 -11.55 30.00 -5.37
N ILE A 2 -10.47 29.62 -6.05
CA ILE A 2 -9.45 28.72 -5.48
C ILE A 2 -8.49 29.62 -4.72
N GLU A 3 -8.53 29.50 -3.40
CA GLU A 3 -7.65 30.24 -2.49
C GLU A 3 -6.21 29.82 -2.76
N LYS A 4 -5.38 30.75 -3.23
CA LYS A 4 -3.93 30.54 -3.39
C LYS A 4 -3.33 30.44 -1.99
N ILE A 5 -3.23 29.23 -1.47
CA ILE A 5 -2.39 28.95 -0.32
C ILE A 5 -0.94 28.99 -0.82
N LYS A 6 -0.22 30.08 -0.54
CA LYS A 6 1.25 30.06 -0.52
C LYS A 6 1.66 29.12 0.61
N SER A 7 1.94 27.87 0.29
CA SER A 7 2.44 26.89 1.23
C SER A 7 3.40 26.00 0.46
N ASP A 8 4.69 26.09 0.78
CA ASP A 8 5.78 25.25 0.24
C ASP A 8 5.65 23.77 0.66
N TYR A 9 4.45 23.34 1.04
CA TYR A 9 4.16 22.02 1.59
C TYR A 9 3.22 21.28 0.64
N VAL A 10 3.66 20.10 0.19
CA VAL A 10 2.87 19.19 -0.62
C VAL A 10 2.17 18.20 0.31
N LEU A 11 0.84 18.09 0.22
CA LEU A 11 0.10 17.02 0.89
C LEU A 11 0.43 15.70 0.19
N VAL A 12 0.95 14.74 0.95
CA VAL A 12 1.30 13.41 0.45
C VAL A 12 0.50 12.32 1.15
N PRO A 13 0.22 11.19 0.49
CA PRO A 13 -0.44 10.05 1.12
C PRO A 13 0.32 9.55 2.35
N ALA A 14 -0.41 9.24 3.42
CA ALA A 14 0.17 8.76 4.67
C ALA A 14 0.93 7.43 4.48
N GLU A 15 0.50 6.63 3.51
CA GLU A 15 1.06 5.36 3.09
C GLU A 15 2.46 5.47 2.48
N LEU A 16 3.03 6.68 2.33
CA LEU A 16 4.48 6.81 2.16
C LEU A 16 5.26 6.37 3.40
N SER A 17 4.66 6.46 4.59
CA SER A 17 5.19 5.84 5.80
C SER A 17 5.06 4.32 5.71
N HIS A 18 6.09 3.60 6.16
CA HIS A 18 6.09 2.14 6.16
C HIS A 18 4.98 1.56 7.05
N GLU A 19 4.76 2.17 8.22
CA GLU A 19 3.73 1.73 9.15
C GLU A 19 2.32 1.85 8.56
N ALA A 20 2.02 3.00 7.94
CA ALA A 20 0.74 3.23 7.28
C ALA A 20 0.56 2.32 6.04
N ALA A 21 1.63 2.09 5.27
CA ALA A 21 1.61 1.17 4.14
C ALA A 21 1.33 -0.27 4.56
N LEU A 22 1.96 -0.75 5.64
CA LEU A 22 1.72 -2.08 6.20
C LEU A 22 0.28 -2.22 6.72
N LYS A 23 -0.24 -1.19 7.40
CA LYS A 23 -1.63 -1.17 7.86
C LYS A 23 -2.59 -1.29 6.67
N ARG A 24 -2.42 -0.46 5.64
CA ARG A 24 -3.29 -0.50 4.45
C ARG A 24 -3.15 -1.82 3.69
N ALA A 25 -1.93 -2.35 3.55
CA ALA A 25 -1.71 -3.66 2.95
C ALA A 25 -2.38 -4.79 3.74
N SER A 26 -2.41 -4.70 5.07
CA SER A 26 -3.08 -5.69 5.92
C SER A 26 -4.61 -5.62 5.77
N GLU A 27 -5.18 -4.42 5.69
CA GLU A 27 -6.60 -4.23 5.37
C GLU A 27 -6.96 -4.80 3.99
N GLN A 28 -6.12 -4.53 2.97
CA GLN A 28 -6.30 -5.11 1.64
C GLN A 28 -6.19 -6.63 1.62
N TYR A 29 -5.34 -7.20 2.48
CA TYR A 29 -5.29 -8.65 2.64
C TYR A 29 -6.62 -9.19 3.16
N GLU A 30 -7.21 -8.55 4.18
CA GLU A 30 -8.50 -8.99 4.72
C GLU A 30 -9.63 -8.89 3.66
N GLU A 31 -9.62 -7.83 2.84
CA GLU A 31 -10.53 -7.64 1.69
C GLU A 31 -10.42 -8.77 0.64
N CYS A 32 -9.23 -9.35 0.44
CA CYS A 32 -9.00 -10.43 -0.54
C CYS A 32 -8.69 -11.80 0.09
N SER A 33 -8.89 -11.94 1.40
CA SER A 33 -8.36 -13.06 2.19
C SER A 33 -8.94 -14.41 1.76
N ASP A 34 -10.20 -14.44 1.33
CA ASP A 34 -10.86 -15.67 0.87
C ASP A 34 -10.25 -16.19 -0.43
N ASN A 35 -9.94 -15.30 -1.38
CA ASN A 35 -9.23 -15.69 -2.60
C ASN A 35 -7.82 -16.19 -2.29
N PHE A 36 -7.13 -15.53 -1.36
CA PHE A 36 -5.79 -15.94 -0.93
C PHE A 36 -5.81 -17.32 -0.26
N LYS A 37 -6.78 -17.58 0.64
CA LYS A 37 -7.00 -18.89 1.26
C LYS A 37 -7.29 -19.97 0.22
N ASN A 38 -8.12 -19.68 -0.77
CA ASN A 38 -8.45 -20.62 -1.83
C ASN A 38 -7.24 -20.97 -2.70
N LEU A 39 -6.41 -19.99 -3.07
CA LEU A 39 -5.17 -20.21 -3.82
C LEU A 39 -4.14 -21.06 -3.06
N HIS A 40 -4.13 -20.94 -1.73
CA HIS A 40 -3.18 -21.63 -0.86
C HIS A 40 -3.82 -22.72 0.00
N ARG A 41 -4.96 -23.27 -0.42
CA ARG A 41 -5.72 -24.28 0.35
C ARG A 41 -4.92 -25.54 0.67
N GLY A 42 -3.92 -25.88 -0.15
CA GLY A 42 -3.04 -27.02 0.05
C GLY A 42 -1.81 -26.75 0.94
N CYS A 43 -1.57 -25.50 1.33
CA CYS A 43 -0.44 -25.15 2.19
C CYS A 43 -0.71 -25.53 3.64
N GLY A 44 0.31 -26.01 4.34
CA GLY A 44 0.27 -26.12 5.80
C GLY A 44 0.20 -24.74 6.45
N GLU A 45 -0.27 -24.66 7.70
CA GLU A 45 -0.50 -23.39 8.42
C GLU A 45 0.76 -22.51 8.50
N SER A 46 1.92 -23.10 8.77
CA SER A 46 3.19 -22.37 8.84
C SER A 46 3.57 -21.74 7.49
N GLU A 47 3.39 -22.48 6.40
CA GLU A 47 3.67 -21.98 5.05
C GLU A 47 2.67 -20.91 4.63
N PHE A 48 1.38 -21.14 4.94
CA PHE A 48 0.31 -20.17 4.69
C PHE A 48 0.60 -18.83 5.39
N ASN A 49 0.97 -18.86 6.67
CA ASN A 49 1.31 -17.67 7.44
C ASN A 49 2.54 -16.95 6.86
N ARG A 50 3.56 -17.68 6.43
CA ARG A 50 4.73 -17.10 5.75
C ARG A 50 4.34 -16.41 4.45
N LEU A 51 3.46 -17.02 3.66
CA LEU A 51 2.97 -16.45 2.40
C LEU A 51 2.11 -15.21 2.65
N LYS A 52 1.23 -15.22 3.66
CA LYS A 52 0.45 -14.05 4.08
C LYS A 52 1.36 -12.86 4.42
N ILE A 53 2.36 -13.08 5.29
CA ILE A 53 3.29 -12.02 5.72
C ILE A 53 4.01 -11.43 4.50
N ARG A 54 4.58 -12.29 3.64
CA ARG A 54 5.27 -11.84 2.43
C ARG A 54 4.37 -11.05 1.48
N TRP A 55 3.13 -11.47 1.34
CA TRP A 55 2.16 -10.78 0.50
C TRP A 55 1.90 -9.36 1.02
N ILE A 56 1.68 -9.21 2.34
CA ILE A 56 1.43 -7.92 2.98
C ILE A 56 2.65 -7.00 2.86
N GLU A 57 3.84 -7.51 3.15
CA GLU A 57 5.09 -6.74 3.03
C GLU A 57 5.34 -6.27 1.60
N SER A 58 5.19 -7.17 0.62
CA SER A 58 5.34 -6.83 -0.80
C SER A 58 4.31 -5.78 -1.22
N ARG A 59 3.06 -5.91 -0.74
CA ARG A 59 1.99 -4.98 -1.07
C ARG A 59 2.24 -3.59 -0.48
N ALA A 60 2.77 -3.49 0.73
CA ALA A 60 3.13 -2.22 1.35
C ALA A 60 4.20 -1.47 0.53
N VAL A 61 5.22 -2.18 0.04
CA VAL A 61 6.25 -1.60 -0.84
C VAL A 61 5.63 -1.12 -2.16
N GLN A 62 4.77 -1.92 -2.79
CA GLN A 62 4.07 -1.52 -4.02
C GLN A 62 3.22 -0.27 -3.82
N LEU A 63 2.48 -0.17 -2.71
CA LEU A 63 1.68 1.02 -2.39
C LEU A 63 2.58 2.27 -2.30
N GLN A 64 3.70 2.16 -1.58
CA GLN A 64 4.67 3.26 -1.50
C GLN A 64 5.22 3.68 -2.86
N GLU A 65 5.57 2.72 -3.71
CA GLU A 65 6.06 2.99 -5.06
C GLU A 65 4.99 3.67 -5.93
N GLN A 66 3.75 3.21 -5.86
CA GLN A 66 2.62 3.82 -6.58
C GLN A 66 2.38 5.26 -6.15
N TYR A 67 2.37 5.54 -4.85
CA TYR A 67 2.21 6.92 -4.36
C TYR A 67 3.40 7.81 -4.71
N ARG A 68 4.64 7.30 -4.64
CA ARG A 68 5.84 8.02 -5.09
C ARG A 68 5.78 8.34 -6.58
N ALA A 69 5.32 7.40 -7.41
CA ALA A 69 5.15 7.62 -8.84
C ALA A 69 4.09 8.70 -9.12
N MET A 70 2.96 8.66 -8.41
CA MET A 70 1.90 9.65 -8.53
C MET A 70 2.41 11.07 -8.18
N ILE A 71 3.13 11.23 -7.07
CA ILE A 71 3.71 12.53 -6.68
C ILE A 71 4.67 13.05 -7.75
N LYS A 72 5.53 12.19 -8.31
CA LYS A 72 6.45 12.58 -9.38
C LYS A 72 5.72 13.07 -10.65
N VAL A 73 4.56 12.49 -10.96
CA VAL A 73 3.76 12.91 -12.12
C VAL A 73 3.09 14.26 -11.84
N VAL A 74 2.45 14.41 -10.67
CA VAL A 74 1.77 15.66 -10.30
C VAL A 74 2.76 16.83 -10.21
N GLY A 75 3.94 16.62 -9.61
CA GLY A 75 4.98 17.66 -9.52
C GLY A 75 5.68 18.00 -10.84
N ARG A 76 5.39 17.28 -11.94
CA ARG A 76 5.85 17.63 -13.31
C ARG A 76 4.79 18.36 -14.12
N ALA A 77 3.54 18.38 -13.65
CA ALA A 77 2.44 19.05 -14.31
C ALA A 77 2.30 20.53 -13.90
N GLU A 78 3.22 21.02 -13.04
CA GLU A 78 3.37 22.43 -12.65
C GLU A 78 4.41 23.17 -13.49
#